data_AF-A0A5P8K3D2-F1
#
_entry.id   AF-A0A5P8K3D2-F1
#
_cell.length_a   1.000
_cell.length_b   1.000
_cell.length_c   1.000
_cell.angle_alpha   90.00
_cell.angle_beta   90.00
_cell.angle_gamma   90.00
#
_symmetry.space_group_name_H-M   'P 1'
#
loop_
_entity.id
_entity.type
_entity.pdbx_description
1 polymer ?
#
loop_
_entity_poly.entity_id
_entity_poly.type
_entity_poly.pdbx_seq_one_letter_code
_entity_poly.pdbx_strand_id
1 'polypeptide(L)'
;MRRFLSETRLWEPDARGDRVKAHVLWLPHRQPQVLAYFARLRAILARYPDVITPVADADLHMTLQKIDTHDIHGEPVTCTRLHAAADALRAELASLEPFGIEIGPARASGSAAVVEIWPEPSPQDLYDRVRAGLLTAGLSLPQAERPYWCHMTGGYGKPRELHQMRAFVLVA
;
A
#
# COMPACT_ATOMS: atom_id res chain seq x y z
N MET A 1 12.86 1.19 16.53
CA MET A 1 12.12 0.53 15.42
C MET A 1 13.08 0.49 14.23
N ARG A 2 13.42 -0.69 13.66
CA ARG A 2 14.28 -0.74 12.45
C ARG A 2 13.56 0.00 11.32
N ARG A 3 14.29 0.78 10.51
CA ARG A 3 13.78 1.32 9.24
C ARG A 3 13.14 0.15 8.48
N PHE A 4 11.81 0.13 8.38
CA PHE A 4 11.10 -0.84 7.53
C PHE A 4 11.45 -0.61 6.05
N LEU A 5 11.90 0.61 5.73
CA LEU A 5 12.35 1.11 4.44
C LEU A 5 13.85 1.42 4.50
N SER A 6 14.71 0.48 4.09
CA SER A 6 16.07 0.81 3.64
C SER A 6 16.14 0.58 2.14
N GLU A 7 16.83 1.46 1.41
CA GLU A 7 17.00 1.38 -0.05
C GLU A 7 17.48 -0.01 -0.51
N THR A 8 18.30 -0.68 0.32
CA THR A 8 18.86 -2.00 0.07
C THR A 8 17.86 -3.16 0.24
N ARG A 9 16.89 -3.05 1.16
CA ARG A 9 15.98 -4.17 1.49
C ARG A 9 14.92 -4.43 0.41
N LEU A 10 14.76 -3.49 -0.53
CA LEU A 10 13.78 -3.55 -1.60
C LEU A 10 14.19 -4.48 -2.75
N TRP A 11 15.47 -4.84 -2.83
CA TRP A 11 16.05 -5.42 -4.05
C TRP A 11 16.88 -6.68 -3.83
N GLU A 12 17.35 -6.90 -2.61
CA GLU A 12 18.04 -8.13 -2.25
C GLU A 12 16.99 -9.21 -1.88
N PRO A 13 17.06 -10.41 -2.48
CA PRO A 13 16.26 -11.53 -2.02
C PRO A 13 16.52 -11.73 -0.52
N ASP A 14 15.48 -12.02 0.25
CA ASP A 14 15.71 -12.42 1.63
C ASP A 14 16.44 -13.78 1.67
N ALA A 15 16.74 -14.27 2.87
CA ALA A 15 17.45 -15.54 3.05
C ALA A 15 16.74 -16.77 2.41
N ARG A 16 15.50 -16.61 1.91
CA ARG A 16 14.71 -17.64 1.22
C ARG A 16 14.65 -17.43 -0.29
N GLY A 17 15.26 -16.36 -0.80
CA GLY A 17 15.19 -16.00 -2.22
C GLY A 17 13.97 -15.16 -2.59
N ASP A 18 13.12 -14.80 -1.62
CA ASP A 18 11.91 -14.02 -1.88
C ASP A 18 12.25 -12.54 -2.08
N ARG A 19 11.80 -11.96 -3.19
CA ARG A 19 11.89 -10.53 -3.46
C ARG A 19 10.69 -9.79 -2.87
N VAL A 20 10.92 -8.61 -2.31
CA VAL A 20 9.83 -7.73 -1.88
C VAL A 20 8.99 -7.36 -3.09
N LYS A 21 7.68 -7.65 -3.04
CA LYS A 21 6.74 -7.21 -4.09
C LYS A 21 6.69 -5.68 -4.11
N ALA A 22 6.83 -5.10 -5.30
CA ALA A 22 6.65 -3.66 -5.48
C ALA A 22 5.16 -3.29 -5.35
N HIS A 23 4.89 -2.07 -4.92
CA HIS A 23 3.54 -1.56 -4.72
C HIS A 23 3.45 -0.13 -5.25
N VAL A 24 2.29 0.25 -5.74
CA VAL A 24 1.90 1.65 -5.93
C VAL A 24 1.08 2.08 -4.72
N LEU A 25 1.46 3.20 -4.13
CA LEU A 25 0.90 3.70 -2.88
C LEU A 25 0.43 5.15 -3.02
N TRP A 26 -0.60 5.50 -2.25
CA TRP A 26 -0.89 6.90 -1.94
C TRP A 26 -0.46 7.23 -0.51
N LEU A 27 0.18 8.39 -0.33
CA LEU A 27 0.75 8.83 0.94
C LEU A 27 0.05 10.08 1.48
N PRO A 28 -0.47 10.06 2.71
CA PRO A 28 -1.17 11.19 3.31
C PRO A 28 -0.24 12.22 3.95
N HIS A 29 1.07 12.19 3.72
CA HIS A 29 2.05 12.98 4.48
C HIS A 29 1.85 14.50 4.37
N ARG A 30 1.12 14.97 3.35
CA ARG A 30 0.75 16.38 3.14
C ARG A 30 -0.70 16.69 3.52
N GLN A 31 -1.40 15.76 4.16
CA GLN A 31 -2.81 15.88 4.53
C GLN A 31 -2.96 15.87 6.07
N PRO A 32 -2.81 17.03 6.73
CA PRO A 32 -2.79 17.10 8.20
C PRO A 32 -4.06 16.55 8.87
N GLN A 33 -5.21 16.66 8.22
CA GLN A 33 -6.49 16.10 8.67
C GLN A 33 -6.47 14.56 8.72
N VAL A 34 -5.80 13.91 7.76
CA VAL A 34 -5.62 12.45 7.74
C VAL A 34 -4.66 12.03 8.84
N LEU A 35 -3.52 12.72 8.97
CA LEU A 35 -2.55 12.45 10.03
C LEU A 35 -3.15 12.63 11.42
N ALA A 36 -3.97 13.67 11.63
CA ALA A 36 -4.66 13.91 12.90
C ALA A 36 -5.65 12.79 13.24
N TYR A 37 -6.39 12.27 12.24
CA TYR A 37 -7.27 11.12 12.42
C TYR A 37 -6.47 9.88 12.87
N PHE A 38 -5.39 9.54 12.18
CA PHE A 38 -4.56 8.38 12.53
C PHE A 38 -3.78 8.56 13.83
N ALA A 39 -3.45 9.79 14.22
CA ALA A 39 -2.88 10.07 15.55
C ALA A 39 -3.86 9.69 16.67
N ARG A 40 -5.15 10.01 16.51
CA ARG A 40 -6.20 9.59 17.48
C ARG A 40 -6.33 8.08 17.51
N LEU A 41 -6.34 7.43 16.34
CA LEU A 41 -6.42 5.98 16.24
C LEU A 41 -5.21 5.32 16.93
N ARG A 42 -3.99 5.78 16.67
CA ARG A 42 -2.78 5.32 17.36
C ARG A 42 -2.88 5.47 18.87
N ALA A 43 -3.37 6.60 19.39
CA ALA A 43 -3.52 6.83 20.83
C ALA A 43 -4.52 5.85 21.49
N ILE A 44 -5.53 5.39 20.74
CA ILE A 44 -6.44 4.32 21.20
C ILE A 44 -5.72 2.97 21.17
N LEU A 45 -5.10 2.63 20.04
CA LEU A 45 -4.45 1.33 19.84
C LEU A 45 -3.23 1.13 20.77
N ALA A 46 -2.52 2.19 21.13
CA ALA A 46 -1.38 2.16 22.04
C ALA A 46 -1.72 1.65 23.45
N ARG A 47 -3.01 1.62 23.82
CA ARG A 47 -3.49 1.05 25.08
C ARG A 47 -3.49 -0.48 25.09
N TYR A 48 -3.31 -1.11 23.92
CA TYR A 48 -3.31 -2.56 23.73
C TYR A 48 -1.98 -3.05 23.12
N PRO A 49 -0.83 -2.74 23.75
CA PRO A 49 0.47 -2.98 23.15
C PRO A 49 0.76 -4.47 22.91
N ASP A 50 0.13 -5.38 23.66
CA ASP A 50 0.33 -6.83 23.50
C ASP A 50 -0.49 -7.43 22.35
N VAL A 51 -1.48 -6.69 21.84
CA VAL A 51 -2.43 -7.17 20.84
C VAL A 51 -2.13 -6.58 19.47
N ILE A 52 -1.78 -5.30 19.42
CA ILE A 52 -1.68 -4.56 18.16
C ILE A 52 -0.47 -3.63 18.16
N THR A 53 0.15 -3.49 17.00
CA THR A 53 1.23 -2.53 16.74
C THR A 53 0.67 -1.41 15.87
N PRO A 54 0.52 -0.18 16.41
CA PRO A 54 0.03 0.95 15.62
C PRO A 54 0.98 1.30 14.47
N VAL A 55 0.43 1.73 13.33
CA VAL A 55 1.20 2.19 12.16
C VAL A 55 1.73 3.60 12.40
N ALA A 56 3.04 3.80 12.23
CA ALA A 56 3.68 5.11 12.38
C ALA A 56 3.29 6.07 11.24
N ASP A 57 3.37 7.39 11.47
CA ASP A 57 3.01 8.39 10.45
C ASP A 57 3.79 8.22 9.15
N ALA A 58 5.09 7.93 9.25
CA ALA A 58 5.97 7.76 8.09
C ALA A 58 5.66 6.50 7.26
N ASP A 59 4.93 5.55 7.85
CA ASP A 59 4.54 4.29 7.20
C ASP A 59 3.05 4.30 6.82
N LEU A 60 2.34 5.40 7.03
CA LEU A 60 0.92 5.49 6.74
C LEU A 60 0.71 5.60 5.22
N HIS A 61 -0.11 4.71 4.66
CA HIS A 61 -0.37 4.68 3.23
C HIS A 61 -1.70 3.99 2.91
N MET A 62 -2.14 4.19 1.68
CA MET A 62 -3.17 3.41 1.02
C MET A 62 -2.51 2.60 -0.09
N THR A 63 -2.71 1.28 -0.12
CA THR A 63 -2.14 0.43 -1.16
C THR A 63 -3.06 0.44 -2.37
N LEU A 64 -2.61 1.06 -3.47
CA LEU A 64 -3.37 1.10 -4.72
C LEU A 64 -3.21 -0.20 -5.49
N GLN A 65 -1.98 -0.66 -5.72
CA GLN A 65 -1.77 -1.87 -6.52
C GLN A 65 -0.48 -2.59 -6.13
N LYS A 66 -0.55 -3.92 -6.01
CA LYS A 66 0.65 -4.77 -5.88
C LYS A 66 1.16 -5.14 -7.27
N ILE A 67 2.47 -5.26 -7.41
CA ILE A 67 3.12 -5.69 -8.65
C ILE A 67 3.72 -7.06 -8.39
N ASP A 68 3.55 -7.99 -9.33
CA ASP A 68 4.20 -9.30 -9.21
C ASP A 68 5.73 -9.18 -9.36
N THR A 69 6.45 -10.19 -8.89
CA THR A 69 7.93 -10.15 -8.90
C THR A 69 8.53 -10.31 -10.29
N HIS A 70 7.72 -10.74 -11.26
CA HIS A 70 8.07 -10.91 -12.67
C HIS A 70 7.09 -10.14 -13.55
N ASP A 71 7.55 -9.73 -14.73
CA ASP A 71 6.77 -9.01 -15.72
C ASP A 71 5.91 -9.95 -16.59
N ILE A 72 5.25 -9.40 -17.61
CA ILE A 72 4.43 -10.22 -18.55
C ILE A 72 5.24 -11.20 -19.41
N HIS A 73 6.57 -11.07 -19.45
CA HIS A 73 7.49 -11.93 -20.19
C HIS A 73 8.21 -12.93 -19.28
N GLY A 74 7.90 -12.94 -17.98
CA GLY A 74 8.56 -13.80 -16.99
C GLY A 74 9.92 -13.30 -16.51
N GLU A 75 10.30 -12.07 -16.86
CA GLU A 75 11.55 -11.44 -16.44
C GLU A 75 11.39 -10.76 -15.07
N PRO A 76 12.40 -10.79 -14.19
CA PRO A 76 12.32 -10.13 -12.90
C PRO A 76 12.06 -8.62 -13.01
N VAL A 77 11.17 -8.11 -12.17
CA VAL A 77 10.95 -6.65 -12.06
C VAL A 77 12.18 -5.99 -11.44
N THR A 78 12.70 -4.94 -12.09
CA THR A 78 13.89 -4.18 -11.70
C THR A 78 13.57 -2.71 -11.44
N CYS A 79 14.49 -1.96 -10.81
CA CYS A 79 14.35 -0.51 -10.63
C CYS A 79 14.12 0.22 -11.96
N THR A 80 14.85 -0.15 -13.01
CA THR A 80 14.72 0.45 -14.34
C THR A 80 13.31 0.27 -14.89
N ARG A 81 12.73 -0.92 -14.73
CA ARG A 81 11.34 -1.20 -15.14
C ARG A 81 10.33 -0.41 -14.30
N LEU A 82 10.55 -0.30 -12.98
CA LEU A 82 9.66 0.51 -12.13
C LEU A 82 9.73 2.01 -12.47
N HIS A 83 10.91 2.55 -12.82
CA HIS A 83 11.01 3.93 -13.28
C HIS A 83 10.26 4.15 -14.60
N ALA A 84 10.39 3.23 -15.57
CA ALA A 84 9.60 3.30 -16.80
C ALA A 84 8.09 3.20 -16.53
N ALA A 85 7.69 2.35 -15.58
CA ALA A 85 6.29 2.24 -15.16
C ALA A 85 5.78 3.49 -14.46
N ALA A 86 6.62 4.23 -13.73
CA ALA A 86 6.25 5.51 -13.13
C ALA A 86 5.89 6.55 -14.20
N ASP A 87 6.58 6.57 -15.34
CA ASP A 87 6.26 7.48 -16.44
C ASP A 87 4.92 7.11 -17.11
N ALA A 88 4.68 5.82 -17.35
CA ALA A 88 3.39 5.34 -17.86
C ALA A 88 2.24 5.66 -16.90
N LEU A 89 2.46 5.50 -15.58
CA LEU A 89 1.49 5.88 -14.56
C LEU A 89 1.19 7.38 -14.57
N ARG A 90 2.20 8.23 -14.69
CA ARG A 90 1.98 9.69 -14.77
C ARG A 90 1.13 10.05 -15.99
N ALA A 91 1.33 9.38 -17.13
CA ALA A 91 0.52 9.62 -18.33
C ALA A 91 -0.95 9.23 -18.11
N GLU A 92 -1.22 8.05 -17.54
CA GLU A 92 -2.58 7.59 -17.24
C GLU A 92 -3.32 8.48 -16.21
N LEU A 93 -2.57 8.97 -15.23
CA LEU A 93 -3.09 9.83 -14.16
C LEU A 93 -3.20 11.30 -14.56
N ALA A 94 -2.64 11.71 -15.71
CA ALA A 94 -2.61 13.12 -16.13
C ALA A 94 -4.01 13.74 -16.33
N SER A 95 -5.01 12.90 -16.62
CA SER A 95 -6.41 13.31 -16.82
C SER A 95 -7.31 12.99 -15.62
N LEU A 96 -6.75 12.46 -14.53
CA LEU A 96 -7.52 12.19 -13.33
C LEU A 96 -7.70 13.48 -12.52
N GLU A 97 -8.94 13.92 -12.41
CA GLU A 97 -9.28 15.08 -11.59
C GLU A 97 -9.06 14.78 -10.10
N PRO A 98 -8.58 15.76 -9.31
CA PRO A 98 -8.54 15.63 -7.87
C PRO A 98 -9.93 15.32 -7.30
N PHE A 99 -9.98 14.41 -6.33
CA PHE A 99 -11.23 14.02 -5.67
C PHE A 99 -11.10 14.04 -4.14
N GLY A 100 -12.23 14.24 -3.47
CA GLY A 100 -12.32 14.14 -2.01
C GLY A 100 -12.48 12.69 -1.57
N ILE A 101 -11.97 12.39 -0.38
CA ILE A 101 -12.22 11.12 0.29
C ILE A 101 -12.80 11.34 1.68
N GLU A 102 -13.60 10.38 2.13
CA GLU A 102 -14.07 10.25 3.50
C GLU A 102 -13.40 9.03 4.14
N ILE A 103 -12.94 9.21 5.37
CA ILE A 103 -12.36 8.11 6.16
C ILE A 103 -13.48 7.54 7.03
N GLY A 104 -13.87 6.30 6.73
CA GLY A 104 -14.91 5.59 7.45
C GLY A 104 -14.51 5.15 8.87
N PRO A 105 -15.43 4.53 9.61
CA PRO A 105 -15.16 4.02 10.95
C PRO A 105 -14.09 2.92 10.91
N ALA A 106 -13.28 2.84 11.96
CA ALA A 106 -12.31 1.77 12.12
C ALA A 106 -13.01 0.41 12.31
N ARG A 107 -12.50 -0.61 11.61
CA ARG A 107 -12.96 -2.00 11.65
C ARG A 107 -11.78 -2.92 11.89
N ALA A 108 -12.05 -4.07 12.51
CA ALA A 108 -11.08 -5.15 12.57
C ALA A 108 -11.14 -5.94 11.25
N SER A 109 -9.96 -6.17 10.67
CA SER A 109 -9.68 -7.20 9.69
C SER A 109 -8.95 -8.35 10.39
N GLY A 110 -8.88 -9.53 9.77
CA GLY A 110 -8.32 -10.75 10.38
C GLY A 110 -6.92 -10.58 11.00
N SER A 111 -6.14 -9.58 10.58
CA SER A 111 -4.82 -9.27 11.13
C SER A 111 -4.54 -7.78 11.36
N ALA A 112 -5.54 -6.89 11.24
CA ALA A 112 -5.29 -5.45 11.28
C ALA A 112 -6.50 -4.62 11.74
N ALA A 113 -6.26 -3.43 12.26
CA ALA A 113 -7.27 -2.39 12.38
C ALA A 113 -7.22 -1.52 11.12
N VAL A 114 -8.31 -1.49 10.34
CA VAL A 114 -8.40 -0.80 9.06
C VAL A 114 -9.52 0.24 9.08
N VAL A 115 -9.41 1.24 8.23
CA VAL A 115 -10.50 2.16 7.90
C VAL A 115 -10.78 2.10 6.42
N GLU A 116 -12.05 2.04 6.07
CA GLU A 116 -12.51 2.07 4.67
C GLU A 116 -12.48 3.50 4.15
N ILE A 117 -12.17 3.65 2.86
CA ILE A 117 -12.11 4.95 2.18
C ILE A 117 -13.28 5.06 1.20
N TRP A 118 -14.02 6.16 1.31
CA TRP A 118 -15.24 6.46 0.54
C TRP A 118 -15.08 7.80 -0.21
N PRO A 119 -15.93 8.12 -1.20
CA PRO A 119 -16.91 7.26 -1.85
C PRO A 119 -16.23 6.25 -2.80
N GLU A 120 -16.75 5.03 -2.92
CA GLU A 120 -16.14 3.94 -3.70
C GLU A 120 -15.77 4.27 -5.17
N PRO A 121 -16.55 5.04 -5.95
CA PRO A 121 -16.27 5.22 -7.38
C PRO A 121 -14.93 5.91 -7.67
N SER A 122 -14.50 6.87 -6.85
CA SER A 122 -13.29 7.65 -7.12
C SER A 122 -12.01 6.85 -6.84
N PRO A 123 -11.85 6.15 -5.70
CA PRO A 123 -10.77 5.21 -5.51
C PRO A 123 -10.76 4.06 -6.52
N GLN A 124 -11.94 3.61 -6.98
CA GLN A 124 -12.03 2.60 -8.04
C GLN A 124 -11.46 3.12 -9.38
N ASP A 125 -11.79 4.35 -9.80
CA ASP A 125 -11.21 4.95 -11.02
C ASP A 125 -9.68 5.13 -10.89
N LEU A 126 -9.21 5.63 -9.73
CA LEU A 126 -7.78 5.71 -9.46
C LEU A 126 -7.10 4.33 -9.55
N TYR A 127 -7.70 3.30 -8.96
CA TYR A 127 -7.22 1.92 -9.03
C TYR A 127 -7.13 1.40 -10.46
N ASP A 128 -8.20 1.57 -11.24
CA ASP A 128 -8.26 1.10 -12.63
C ASP A 128 -7.22 1.80 -13.51
N ARG A 129 -7.00 3.12 -13.34
CA ARG A 129 -5.96 3.88 -14.06
C ARG A 129 -4.54 3.48 -13.67
N VAL A 130 -4.30 3.26 -12.37
CA VAL A 130 -3.00 2.73 -11.91
C VAL A 130 -2.72 1.37 -12.55
N ARG A 131 -3.72 0.49 -12.59
CA ARG A 131 -3.57 -0.82 -13.24
C ARG A 131 -3.29 -0.69 -14.73
N ALA A 132 -4.03 0.17 -15.43
CA ALA A 132 -3.81 0.43 -16.85
C ALA A 132 -2.36 0.88 -17.12
N GLY A 133 -1.84 1.84 -16.34
CA GLY A 133 -0.48 2.36 -16.51
C GLY A 133 0.59 1.30 -16.28
N LEU A 134 0.43 0.47 -15.25
CA LEU A 134 1.36 -0.63 -14.97
C LEU A 134 1.32 -1.71 -16.06
N LEU A 135 0.14 -2.05 -16.58
CA LEU A 135 -0.03 -3.03 -17.67
C LEU A 135 0.57 -2.51 -18.98
N THR A 136 0.36 -1.23 -19.31
CA THR A 136 0.99 -0.56 -20.45
C THR A 136 2.52 -0.58 -20.36
N ALA A 137 3.06 -0.51 -19.14
CA ALA A 137 4.50 -0.65 -18.89
C ALA A 137 5.02 -2.10 -18.91
N GLY A 138 4.17 -3.07 -19.25
CA GLY A 138 4.53 -4.48 -19.35
C GLY A 138 4.69 -5.21 -18.01
N LEU A 139 4.13 -4.67 -16.92
CA LEU A 139 4.19 -5.34 -15.61
C LEU A 139 3.06 -6.37 -15.44
N SER A 140 3.36 -7.48 -14.77
CA SER A 140 2.34 -8.42 -14.33
C SER A 140 1.73 -7.96 -13.01
N LEU A 141 0.41 -8.08 -12.91
CA LEU A 141 -0.38 -7.70 -11.74
C LEU A 141 -1.21 -8.88 -11.26
N PRO A 142 -1.47 -8.99 -9.94
CA PRO A 142 -2.51 -9.87 -9.43
C PRO A 142 -3.87 -9.59 -10.08
N GLN A 143 -4.76 -10.59 -9.99
CA GLN A 143 -6.15 -10.48 -10.38
C GLN A 143 -6.76 -9.19 -9.79
N ALA A 144 -7.54 -8.48 -10.61
CA ALA A 144 -8.19 -7.25 -10.19
C ALA A 144 -9.18 -7.54 -9.05
N GLU A 145 -9.16 -6.70 -8.02
CA GLU A 145 -10.18 -6.68 -6.99
C GLU A 145 -11.41 -5.95 -7.56
N ARG A 146 -12.58 -6.59 -7.52
CA ARG A 146 -13.84 -6.02 -7.99
C ARG A 146 -14.97 -6.36 -7.00
N PRO A 147 -15.50 -5.39 -6.25
CA PRO A 147 -15.04 -4.00 -6.16
C PRO A 147 -13.65 -3.87 -5.52
N TYR A 148 -12.91 -2.79 -5.85
CA TYR A 148 -11.65 -2.47 -5.19
C TYR A 148 -11.93 -2.01 -3.75
N TRP A 149 -11.42 -2.78 -2.78
CA TRP A 149 -11.64 -2.48 -1.37
C TRP A 149 -10.58 -1.50 -0.86
N CYS A 150 -10.84 -0.22 -1.08
CA CYS A 150 -9.95 0.86 -0.69
C CYS A 150 -9.92 1.06 0.84
N HIS A 151 -8.74 0.89 1.44
CA HIS A 151 -8.56 1.01 2.90
C HIS A 151 -7.17 1.51 3.29
N MET A 152 -7.08 1.97 4.54
CA MET A 152 -5.81 2.31 5.21
C MET A 152 -5.70 1.60 6.55
N THR A 153 -4.50 1.13 6.89
CA THR A 153 -4.26 0.39 8.14
C THR A 153 -3.81 1.32 9.25
N GLY A 154 -4.50 1.27 10.40
CA GLY A 154 -4.12 1.98 11.63
C GLY A 154 -3.22 1.17 12.56
N GLY A 155 -3.25 -0.15 12.46
CA GLY A 155 -2.38 -1.03 13.23
C GLY A 155 -2.46 -2.48 12.76
N TYR A 156 -1.38 -3.24 12.95
CA TYR A 156 -1.33 -4.66 12.65
C TYR A 156 -1.35 -5.47 13.94
N GLY A 157 -2.19 -6.50 13.97
CA GLY A 157 -2.22 -7.47 15.06
C GLY A 157 -0.83 -8.07 15.24
N LYS A 158 -0.38 -8.18 16.50
CA LYS A 158 0.83 -8.93 16.79
C LYS A 158 0.51 -10.41 16.56
N PRO A 159 1.39 -11.17 15.87
CA PRO A 159 1.27 -12.61 15.88
C PRO A 159 1.35 -13.05 17.34
N ARG A 160 0.25 -13.60 17.88
CA ARG A 160 0.37 -14.56 18.98
C ARG A 160 1.25 -15.67 18.43
N GLU A 161 2.22 -16.18 19.19
CA GLU A 161 3.13 -17.25 18.75
C GLU A 161 2.39 -18.32 17.92
N LEU A 162 2.40 -18.14 16.60
CA LEU A 162 1.79 -18.93 15.52
C LEU A 162 1.97 -18.10 14.23
N HIS A 163 3.11 -18.33 13.58
CA HIS A 163 3.48 -18.03 12.19
C HIS A 163 3.10 -16.69 11.52
N GLN A 164 4.09 -15.79 11.51
CA GLN A 164 4.49 -14.82 10.46
C GLN A 164 3.45 -14.35 9.41
N MET A 165 3.13 -13.06 9.44
CA MET A 165 2.84 -12.26 8.23
C MET A 165 3.61 -10.93 8.28
N ARG A 166 4.27 -10.57 7.17
CA ARG A 166 5.06 -9.35 6.99
C ARG A 166 4.56 -8.62 5.74
N ALA A 167 4.23 -7.33 5.86
CA ALA A 167 3.90 -6.44 4.75
C ALA A 167 5.03 -5.40 4.57
N PHE A 168 5.38 -5.03 3.31
CA PHE A 168 6.43 -4.06 2.96
C PHE A 168 5.98 -3.17 1.79
N VAL A 169 6.49 -1.92 1.72
CA VAL A 169 5.92 -0.69 1.13
C VAL A 169 6.99 0.06 0.29
N LEU A 170 6.67 0.72 -0.84
CA LEU A 170 7.54 1.70 -1.54
C LEU A 170 6.73 2.92 -2.05
N VAL A 171 7.30 4.12 -1.85
CA VAL A 171 6.82 5.46 -2.20
C VAL A 171 7.27 5.87 -3.61
N ALA A 172 6.39 6.53 -4.38
CA ALA A 172 6.73 7.44 -5.48
C ALA A 172 6.29 8.88 -5.10
#